data_AF-A0A8I1LUE6-F1
#
_entry.id   AF-A0A8I1LUE6-F1
#
_cell.length_a   1.000
_cell.length_b   1.000
_cell.length_c   1.000
_cell.angle_alpha   90.00
_cell.angle_beta   90.00
_cell.angle_gamma   90.00
#
_symmetry.space_group_name_H-M   'P 1'
#
loop_
_entity.id
_entity.type
_entity.pdbx_description
1 polymer ?
#
loop_
_entity_poly.entity_id
_entity_poly.type
_entity_poly.pdbx_seq_one_letter_code
_entity_poly.pdbx_strand_id
1 'polypeptide(L)'
;MLKPKKTVKKCLSWLLALVMILSVIPVAVLAAPADLSISSAKELLAFSEKVNGGEDFSGKTVELTADIDLGGEGSEWTPIGSPSSAFAGTFDGNNHVISGLYISSGSNAGLFGKVNGGTVKNVTVKGSVSGSSSVAGVVGYLNAGNVIG
;
A
#
# COMPACT_ATOMS: atom_id res chain seq x y z
N MET A 1 40.38 61.93 1.33
CA MET A 1 39.57 61.37 2.45
C MET A 1 38.36 60.65 1.87
N LEU A 2 38.37 59.32 1.85
CA LEU A 2 37.28 58.47 1.33
C LEU A 2 36.17 58.30 2.39
N LYS A 3 34.90 58.52 2.03
CA LYS A 3 33.75 58.12 2.86
C LYS A 3 33.32 56.69 2.51
N PRO A 4 33.12 55.78 3.49
CA PRO A 4 32.76 54.40 3.21
C PRO A 4 31.26 54.22 2.94
N LYS A 5 30.94 53.33 1.99
CA LYS A 5 29.60 52.96 1.52
C LYS A 5 28.97 51.95 2.49
N LYS A 6 27.94 52.33 3.25
CA LYS A 6 27.28 51.43 4.22
C LYS A 6 26.16 50.58 3.58
N THR A 7 26.59 49.38 3.17
CA THR A 7 26.02 48.05 3.46
C THR A 7 24.55 47.71 3.15
N VAL A 8 24.43 46.93 2.09
CA VAL A 8 23.49 45.83 1.84
C VAL A 8 23.28 44.97 3.11
N LYS A 9 22.17 45.13 3.84
CA LYS A 9 21.79 44.23 4.97
C LYS A 9 20.32 43.78 4.95
N LYS A 10 19.53 44.20 3.97
CA LYS A 10 18.07 43.92 3.93
C LYS A 10 17.66 42.79 2.99
N CYS A 11 18.49 42.38 2.03
CA CYS A 11 18.14 41.30 1.08
C CYS A 11 18.58 39.90 1.53
N LEU A 12 19.60 39.79 2.39
CA LEU A 12 20.13 38.49 2.83
C LEU A 12 19.20 37.79 3.85
N SER A 13 18.44 38.57 4.63
CA SER A 13 17.45 38.04 5.58
C SER A 13 16.20 37.50 4.89
N TRP A 14 15.89 37.98 3.68
CA TRP A 14 14.71 37.51 2.92
C TRP A 14 15.01 36.24 2.13
N LEU A 15 16.29 36.00 1.80
CA LEU A 15 16.73 34.77 1.14
C LEU A 15 16.70 33.56 2.09
N LEU A 16 17.03 33.73 3.38
CA LEU A 16 16.94 32.65 4.37
C LEU A 16 15.50 32.27 4.75
N ALA A 17 14.58 33.24 4.79
CA ALA A 17 13.16 32.96 5.04
C ALA A 17 12.50 32.20 3.87
N LEU A 18 12.90 32.48 2.62
CA LEU A 18 12.40 31.79 1.44
C LEU A 18 12.93 30.34 1.33
N VAL A 19 14.15 30.08 1.79
CA VAL A 19 14.75 28.72 1.83
C VAL A 19 14.11 27.84 2.91
N MET A 20 13.68 28.42 4.04
CA MET A 20 12.99 27.66 5.10
C MET A 20 11.58 27.21 4.70
N ILE A 21 10.83 28.05 3.97
CA ILE A 21 9.47 27.71 3.49
C ILE A 21 9.52 26.63 2.38
N LEU A 22 10.63 26.50 1.65
CA LEU A 22 10.81 25.43 0.65
C LEU A 22 11.18 24.05 1.27
N SER A 23 11.63 24.01 2.53
CA SER A 23 12.08 22.78 3.19
C SER A 23 10.98 21.99 3.92
N VAL A 24 9.78 22.56 4.04
CA VAL A 24 8.64 21.94 4.74
C VAL A 24 7.51 21.58 3.77
N ILE A 25 7.80 21.48 2.48
CA ILE A 25 6.89 20.72 1.61
C ILE A 25 7.16 19.27 1.97
N PRO A 26 6.26 18.56 2.68
CA PRO A 26 6.40 17.13 2.83
C PRO A 26 6.54 16.58 1.41
N VAL A 27 7.57 15.78 1.23
CA VAL A 27 7.87 14.97 0.06
C VAL A 27 6.76 13.90 -0.04
N ALA A 28 5.49 14.30 -0.11
CA ALA A 28 4.48 13.58 -0.86
C ALA A 28 4.84 13.83 -2.33
N VAL A 29 5.98 13.25 -2.72
CA VAL A 29 6.47 13.14 -4.08
C VAL A 29 5.37 12.47 -4.84
N LEU A 30 4.70 13.24 -5.70
CA LEU A 30 4.09 12.85 -6.97
C LEU A 30 3.71 11.36 -7.08
N ALA A 31 3.01 10.81 -6.10
CA ALA A 31 2.33 9.54 -6.25
C ALA A 31 1.12 9.87 -7.11
N ALA A 32 0.99 9.21 -8.26
CA ALA A 32 -0.25 9.28 -9.01
C ALA A 32 -1.41 8.98 -8.05
N PRO A 33 -2.53 9.72 -8.12
CA PRO A 33 -3.66 9.47 -7.23
C PRO A 33 -4.07 8.00 -7.35
N ALA A 34 -4.30 7.33 -6.21
CA ALA A 34 -4.80 5.97 -6.21
C ALA A 34 -6.13 5.88 -6.97
N ASP A 35 -6.32 4.80 -7.72
CA ASP A 35 -7.57 4.48 -8.40
C ASP A 35 -8.64 4.01 -7.40
N LEU A 36 -8.20 3.46 -6.26
CA LEU A 36 -9.05 2.99 -5.18
C LEU A 36 -8.36 3.17 -3.82
N SER A 37 -9.03 3.85 -2.89
CA SER A 37 -8.59 3.96 -1.50
C SER A 37 -9.47 3.08 -0.62
N ILE A 38 -8.85 2.32 0.28
CA ILE A 38 -9.51 1.39 1.19
C ILE A 38 -9.24 1.84 2.63
N SER A 39 -10.29 1.98 3.41
CA SER A 39 -10.25 2.48 4.79
C SER A 39 -10.89 1.52 5.80
N SER A 40 -11.49 0.42 5.34
CA SER A 40 -12.21 -0.52 6.19
C SER A 40 -12.13 -1.96 5.71
N ALA A 41 -12.37 -2.91 6.62
CA ALA A 41 -12.42 -4.34 6.30
C ALA A 41 -13.49 -4.67 5.25
N LYS A 42 -14.64 -3.98 5.30
CA LYS A 42 -15.72 -4.14 4.33
C LYS A 42 -15.30 -3.74 2.92
N GLU A 43 -14.57 -2.64 2.78
CA GLU A 43 -14.04 -2.18 1.49
C GLU A 43 -12.94 -3.13 0.97
N LEU A 44 -12.08 -3.64 1.86
CA LEU A 44 -11.06 -4.61 1.50
C LEU A 44 -11.68 -5.94 1.04
N LEU A 45 -12.76 -6.38 1.69
CA LEU A 45 -13.53 -7.55 1.27
C LEU A 45 -14.17 -7.32 -0.11
N ALA A 46 -14.81 -6.18 -0.32
CA ALA A 46 -15.40 -5.83 -1.62
C ALA A 46 -14.33 -5.75 -2.73
N PHE A 47 -13.12 -5.30 -2.42
CA PHE A 47 -11.99 -5.36 -3.34
C PHE A 47 -11.57 -6.81 -3.65
N SER A 48 -11.48 -7.68 -2.64
CA SER A 48 -11.24 -9.12 -2.85
C SER A 48 -12.27 -9.74 -3.78
N GLU A 49 -13.56 -9.45 -3.57
CA GLU A 49 -14.66 -9.93 -4.41
C GLU A 49 -14.54 -9.47 -5.86
N LYS A 50 -14.19 -8.20 -6.11
CA LYS A 50 -13.96 -7.67 -7.47
C LYS A 50 -12.83 -8.38 -8.20
N VAL A 51 -11.68 -8.53 -7.55
CA VAL A 51 -10.52 -9.23 -8.14
C VAL A 51 -10.88 -10.69 -8.42
N ASN A 52 -11.50 -11.37 -7.45
CA ASN A 52 -11.91 -12.77 -7.61
C ASN A 52 -13.00 -12.94 -8.67
N GLY A 53 -13.86 -11.93 -8.85
CA GLY A 53 -14.82 -11.81 -9.94
C GLY A 53 -14.22 -11.55 -11.33
N GLY A 54 -12.90 -11.33 -11.42
CA GLY A 54 -12.19 -11.15 -12.69
C GLY A 54 -12.05 -9.70 -13.16
N GLU A 55 -12.33 -8.72 -12.30
CA GLU A 55 -12.06 -7.31 -12.63
C GLU A 55 -10.55 -7.09 -12.77
N ASP A 56 -10.13 -6.46 -13.88
CA ASP A 56 -8.73 -6.18 -14.16
C ASP A 56 -8.25 -4.91 -13.42
N PHE A 57 -7.13 -5.07 -12.71
CA PHE A 57 -6.42 -4.00 -12.00
C PHE A 57 -5.06 -3.67 -12.62
N SER A 58 -4.76 -4.19 -13.81
CA SER A 58 -3.54 -3.86 -14.56
C SER A 58 -3.36 -2.35 -14.71
N GLY A 59 -2.21 -1.85 -14.24
CA GLY A 59 -1.87 -0.43 -14.26
C GLY A 59 -2.58 0.42 -13.20
N LYS A 60 -3.50 -0.15 -12.40
CA LYS A 60 -4.21 0.56 -11.33
C LYS A 60 -3.46 0.47 -10.00
N THR A 61 -3.62 1.49 -9.17
CA THR A 61 -3.12 1.55 -7.79
C THR A 61 -4.27 1.53 -6.79
N VAL A 62 -4.19 0.59 -5.85
CA VAL A 62 -5.09 0.46 -4.69
C VAL A 62 -4.26 0.78 -3.45
N GLU A 63 -4.76 1.66 -2.59
CA GLU A 63 -4.05 2.06 -1.38
C GLU A 63 -4.86 1.81 -0.11
N LEU A 64 -4.15 1.59 0.99
CA LEU A 64 -4.75 1.70 2.32
C LEU A 64 -4.64 3.13 2.82
N THR A 65 -5.69 3.58 3.50
CA THR A 65 -5.78 4.89 4.16
C THR A 65 -5.99 4.80 5.67
N ALA A 66 -6.09 3.57 6.18
CA ALA A 66 -6.23 3.27 7.59
C ALA A 66 -5.70 1.85 7.87
N ASP A 67 -5.40 1.59 9.14
CA ASP A 67 -5.22 0.23 9.62
C ASP A 67 -6.55 -0.52 9.56
N ILE A 68 -6.50 -1.81 9.24
CA ILE A 68 -7.68 -2.66 9.04
C ILE A 68 -7.61 -3.87 9.95
N ASP A 69 -8.71 -4.17 10.64
CA ASP A 69 -8.90 -5.41 11.39
C ASP A 69 -9.88 -6.32 10.64
N LEU A 70 -9.43 -7.53 10.30
CA LEU A 70 -10.20 -8.55 9.61
C LEU A 70 -11.02 -9.45 10.54
N GLY A 71 -10.89 -9.31 11.86
CA GLY A 71 -11.74 -9.99 12.84
C GLY A 71 -11.25 -11.38 13.30
N GLY A 72 -10.11 -11.86 12.81
CA GLY A 72 -9.49 -13.11 13.27
C GLY A 72 -10.34 -14.35 12.99
N GLU A 73 -10.33 -15.31 13.92
CA GLU A 73 -11.05 -16.59 13.78
C GLU A 73 -12.56 -16.44 13.56
N GLY A 74 -13.15 -15.32 13.99
CA GLY A 74 -14.58 -15.03 13.80
C GLY A 74 -14.94 -14.60 12.37
N SER A 75 -13.96 -14.36 11.51
CA SER A 75 -14.15 -13.84 10.16
C SER A 75 -13.06 -14.37 9.23
N GLU A 76 -13.28 -15.58 8.72
CA GLU A 76 -12.34 -16.25 7.81
C GLU A 76 -12.12 -15.45 6.52
N TRP A 77 -10.85 -15.24 6.19
CA TRP A 77 -10.45 -14.39 5.08
C TRP A 77 -10.53 -15.12 3.73
N THR A 78 -11.10 -14.45 2.74
CA THR A 78 -11.03 -14.87 1.34
C THR A 78 -9.86 -14.16 0.65
N PRO A 79 -8.79 -14.88 0.24
CA PRO A 79 -7.61 -14.28 -0.38
C PRO A 79 -7.95 -13.43 -1.60
N ILE A 80 -7.25 -12.30 -1.75
CA ILE A 80 -7.36 -11.46 -2.94
C ILE A 80 -6.63 -12.12 -4.10
N GLY A 81 -7.37 -12.46 -5.15
CA GLY A 81 -6.84 -13.15 -6.31
C GLY A 81 -6.88 -14.67 -6.14
N SER A 82 -7.46 -15.34 -7.13
CA SER A 82 -7.67 -16.78 -7.18
C SER A 82 -6.81 -17.43 -8.29
N PRO A 83 -6.76 -18.76 -8.39
CA PRO A 83 -6.06 -19.43 -9.49
C PRO A 83 -6.51 -18.98 -10.89
N SER A 84 -7.81 -18.67 -11.05
CA SER A 84 -8.43 -18.20 -12.31
C SER A 84 -8.37 -16.68 -12.49
N SER A 85 -8.34 -15.92 -11.40
CA SER A 85 -8.40 -14.46 -11.42
C SER A 85 -7.29 -13.88 -10.56
N ALA A 86 -6.07 -13.79 -11.09
CA ALA A 86 -4.93 -13.27 -10.34
C ALA A 86 -4.97 -11.73 -10.24
N PHE A 87 -4.49 -11.18 -9.12
CA PHE A 87 -4.31 -9.74 -9.00
C PHE A 87 -3.13 -9.26 -9.86
N ALA A 88 -3.34 -8.19 -10.63
CA ALA A 88 -2.36 -7.62 -11.57
C ALA A 88 -2.17 -6.10 -11.43
N GLY A 89 -2.47 -5.50 -10.28
CA GLY A 89 -2.28 -4.06 -10.03
C GLY A 89 -1.15 -3.75 -9.03
N THR A 90 -1.12 -2.51 -8.54
CA THR A 90 -0.31 -2.13 -7.39
C THR A 90 -1.20 -2.02 -6.15
N PHE A 91 -0.88 -2.76 -5.09
CA PHE A 91 -1.45 -2.58 -3.77
C PHE A 91 -0.40 -1.93 -2.88
N ASP A 92 -0.64 -0.69 -2.46
CA ASP A 92 0.22 0.07 -1.55
C ASP A 92 -0.44 0.16 -0.18
N GLY A 93 0.09 -0.57 0.80
CA GLY A 93 -0.38 -0.48 2.17
C GLY A 93 -0.12 0.87 2.82
N ASN A 94 0.70 1.74 2.21
CA ASN A 94 1.04 3.05 2.76
C ASN A 94 1.52 2.99 4.23
N ASN A 95 2.23 1.92 4.58
CA ASN A 95 2.71 1.55 5.92
C ASN A 95 1.63 1.23 6.95
N HIS A 96 0.38 1.03 6.52
CA HIS A 96 -0.70 0.56 7.37
C HIS A 96 -0.60 -0.92 7.68
N VAL A 97 -1.29 -1.29 8.76
CA VAL A 97 -1.36 -2.67 9.26
C VAL A 97 -2.71 -3.28 8.90
N ILE A 98 -2.69 -4.47 8.30
CA ILE A 98 -3.83 -5.37 8.25
C ILE A 98 -3.64 -6.41 9.35
N SER A 99 -4.54 -6.44 10.31
CA SER A 99 -4.53 -7.35 11.46
C SER A 99 -5.72 -8.31 11.41
N GLY A 100 -5.68 -9.35 12.24
CA GLY A 100 -6.77 -10.33 12.30
C GLY A 100 -6.89 -11.21 11.04
N LEU A 101 -5.84 -11.31 10.21
CA LEU A 101 -5.86 -12.24 9.09
C LEU A 101 -6.04 -13.68 9.63
N TYR A 102 -7.06 -14.39 9.16
CA TYR A 102 -7.29 -15.78 9.53
C TYR A 102 -7.68 -16.61 8.31
N ILE A 103 -6.90 -17.65 8.03
CA ILE A 103 -7.21 -18.67 7.03
C ILE A 103 -6.95 -20.03 7.67
N SER A 104 -7.97 -20.89 7.72
CA SER A 104 -7.86 -22.19 8.42
C SER A 104 -7.25 -23.29 7.54
N SER A 105 -7.43 -23.22 6.22
CA SER A 105 -6.96 -24.22 5.26
C SER A 105 -7.02 -23.68 3.82
N GLY A 106 -6.47 -24.43 2.87
CA GLY A 106 -6.53 -24.13 1.43
C GLY A 106 -5.17 -24.12 0.75
N SER A 107 -5.17 -23.80 -0.54
CA SER A 107 -3.96 -23.52 -1.33
C SER A 107 -3.90 -22.04 -1.69
N ASN A 108 -2.69 -21.54 -1.98
CA ASN A 108 -2.48 -20.13 -2.31
C ASN A 108 -3.02 -19.25 -1.18
N ALA A 109 -2.65 -19.56 0.06
CA ALA A 109 -3.18 -18.93 1.25
C ALA A 109 -2.32 -17.73 1.65
N GLY A 110 -2.97 -16.59 1.87
CA GLY A 110 -2.40 -15.32 2.30
C GLY A 110 -3.40 -14.18 2.15
N LEU A 111 -3.01 -12.96 2.51
CA LEU A 111 -3.84 -11.78 2.25
C LEU A 111 -4.22 -11.71 0.75
N PHE A 112 -3.23 -11.89 -0.11
CA PHE A 112 -3.39 -12.17 -1.53
C PHE A 112 -3.15 -13.65 -1.80
N GLY A 113 -4.06 -14.27 -2.54
CA GLY A 113 -3.92 -15.68 -2.90
C GLY A 113 -2.99 -15.85 -4.09
N LYS A 114 -3.27 -15.15 -5.18
CA LYS A 114 -2.45 -15.18 -6.40
C LYS A 114 -2.22 -13.78 -6.96
N VAL A 115 -0.95 -13.44 -7.17
CA VAL A 115 -0.52 -12.23 -7.88
C VAL A 115 0.19 -12.62 -9.17
N ASN A 116 -0.15 -11.95 -10.27
CA ASN A 116 0.48 -12.15 -11.58
C ASN A 116 0.67 -10.80 -12.29
N GLY A 117 1.90 -10.30 -12.30
CA GLY A 117 2.26 -8.99 -12.86
C GLY A 117 1.98 -7.82 -11.91
N GLY A 118 1.45 -8.08 -10.71
CA GLY A 118 1.14 -7.05 -9.72
C GLY A 118 2.28 -6.77 -8.73
N THR A 119 2.15 -5.68 -7.98
CA THR A 119 3.05 -5.31 -6.88
C THR A 119 2.25 -5.18 -5.59
N VAL A 120 2.71 -5.82 -4.51
CA VAL A 120 2.18 -5.61 -3.16
C VAL A 120 3.29 -4.98 -2.32
N LYS A 121 3.08 -3.78 -1.77
CA LYS A 121 4.12 -3.04 -1.07
C LYS A 121 3.63 -2.33 0.19
N ASN A 122 4.57 -2.02 1.09
CA ASN A 122 4.37 -1.15 2.25
C ASN A 122 3.18 -1.56 3.14
N VAL A 123 2.94 -2.86 3.32
CA VAL A 123 1.86 -3.36 4.17
C VAL A 123 2.41 -4.32 5.22
N THR A 124 2.00 -4.15 6.47
CA THR A 124 2.26 -5.14 7.52
C THR A 124 1.03 -6.00 7.70
N VAL A 125 1.18 -7.32 7.63
CA VAL A 125 0.07 -8.27 7.83
C VAL A 125 0.29 -9.08 9.10
N LYS A 126 -0.70 -9.11 9.99
CA LYS A 126 -0.69 -9.86 11.26
C LYS A 126 -1.86 -10.82 11.31
N GLY A 127 -1.58 -12.08 11.66
CA GLY A 127 -2.62 -13.10 11.77
C GLY A 127 -2.08 -14.53 11.71
N SER A 128 -2.98 -15.47 11.45
CA SER A 128 -2.69 -16.89 11.30
C SER A 128 -3.16 -17.38 9.92
N VAL A 129 -2.26 -18.03 9.20
CA VAL A 129 -2.55 -18.59 7.88
C VAL A 129 -2.13 -20.06 7.89
N SER A 130 -3.10 -20.94 7.70
CA SER A 130 -2.88 -22.37 7.55
C SER A 130 -3.33 -22.82 6.16
N GLY A 131 -2.57 -23.72 5.54
CA GLY A 131 -2.86 -24.22 4.20
C GLY A 131 -2.01 -25.43 3.83
N SER A 132 -2.36 -26.07 2.72
CA SER A 132 -1.73 -27.30 2.24
C SER A 132 -0.67 -27.08 1.17
N SER A 133 -0.69 -25.94 0.48
CA SER A 133 0.27 -25.59 -0.58
C SER A 133 0.31 -24.08 -0.79
N SER A 134 1.51 -23.51 -0.97
CA SER A 134 1.73 -22.07 -1.21
C SER A 134 1.08 -21.18 -0.15
N VAL A 135 1.72 -21.07 1.02
CA VAL A 135 1.19 -20.39 2.21
C VAL A 135 2.14 -19.29 2.63
N ALA A 136 1.64 -18.07 2.78
CA ALA A 136 2.38 -16.92 3.29
C ALA A 136 1.44 -15.89 3.93
N GLY A 137 1.98 -14.99 4.76
CA GLY A 137 1.16 -13.92 5.36
C GLY A 137 0.64 -12.91 4.32
N VAL A 138 1.48 -12.52 3.35
CA VAL A 138 1.15 -11.45 2.39
C VAL A 138 0.65 -12.01 1.06
N VAL A 139 1.47 -12.78 0.33
CA VAL A 139 1.11 -13.34 -0.98
C VAL A 139 1.37 -14.84 -0.99
N GLY A 140 0.30 -15.65 -1.09
CA GLY A 140 0.39 -17.11 -1.12
C GLY A 140 1.14 -17.63 -2.35
N TYR A 141 0.84 -17.09 -3.54
CA TYR A 141 1.51 -17.44 -4.80
C TYR A 141 1.80 -16.21 -5.68
N LEU A 142 3.08 -15.96 -5.96
CA LEU A 142 3.53 -14.89 -6.86
C LEU A 142 4.02 -15.49 -8.17
N ASN A 143 3.27 -15.31 -9.26
CA ASN A 143 3.66 -15.81 -10.59
C ASN A 143 4.65 -14.86 -11.30
N ALA A 144 4.40 -13.56 -11.17
CA ALA A 144 5.20 -12.48 -11.70
C ALA A 144 4.89 -11.22 -10.89
N GLY A 145 5.85 -10.29 -10.79
CA GLY A 145 5.68 -9.04 -10.04
C GLY A 145 6.54 -8.99 -8.79
N ASN A 146 6.15 -8.17 -7.80
CA ASN A 146 6.98 -7.86 -6.63
C ASN A 146 6.20 -7.87 -5.32
N VAL A 147 6.88 -8.28 -4.25
CA VAL A 147 6.45 -8.02 -2.87
C VAL A 147 7.55 -7.20 -2.20
N ILE A 148 7.22 -6.01 -1.72
CA ILE A 148 8.19 -5.03 -1.20
C ILE A 148 7.79 -4.65 0.23
N GLY A 149 8.72 -4.83 1.16
CA GLY A 149 8.57 -4.45 2.57
C GLY A 149 8.92 -3.00 2.84
#